data_AF-A0A355FT86-F1
#
_entry.id   AF-A0A355FT86-F1
#
_cell.length_a   1.000
_cell.length_b   1.000
_cell.length_c   1.000
_cell.angle_alpha   90.00
_cell.angle_beta   90.00
_cell.angle_gamma   90.00
#
_symmetry.space_group_name_H-M   'P 1'
#
loop_
_entity.id
_entity.type
_entity.pdbx_description
1 polymer ?
#
loop_
_entity_poly.entity_id
_entity_poly.type
_entity_poly.pdbx_seq_one_letter_code
_entity_poly.pdbx_strand_id
1 'polypeptide(L)' 'MSTVTQLFMLAGFLGAGKTTLLNNCLALLHGHQVGVVINEFGTVGIDRARIKQDNDVPVVELNNGQIFL' A
#
# COMPACT_ATOMS: atom_id res chain seq x y z
N MET A 1 -8.89 25.73 -2.02
CA MET A 1 -9.52 24.86 -1.00
C MET A 1 -8.49 23.79 -0.65
N SER A 2 -8.14 23.62 0.63
CA SER A 2 -7.25 22.54 1.06
C SER A 2 -8.03 21.23 1.06
N THR A 3 -7.74 20.35 0.11
CA THR A 3 -8.33 19.01 0.08
C THR A 3 -7.70 18.19 1.21
N VAL A 4 -8.50 17.80 2.20
CA VAL A 4 -8.03 16.93 3.28
C VAL A 4 -7.99 15.51 2.76
N THR A 5 -6.81 14.91 2.69
CA THR A 5 -6.64 13.50 2.30
C THR A 5 -6.87 12.61 3.51
N GLN A 6 -7.74 11.62 3.38
CA GLN A 6 -7.95 10.60 4.41
C GLN A 6 -6.74 9.65 4.45
N LEU A 7 -6.18 9.44 5.63
CA LEU A 7 -5.03 8.55 5.85
C LEU A 7 -5.47 7.32 6.64
N PHE A 8 -5.14 6.14 6.10
CA PHE A 8 -5.34 4.85 6.75
C PHE A 8 -4.00 4.15 6.90
N MET A 9 -3.74 3.55 8.06
CA MET A 9 -2.53 2.78 8.33
C MET A 9 -2.89 1.30 8.48
N LEU A 10 -2.25 0.45 7.67
CA LEU A 10 -2.37 -1.00 7.79
C LEU A 10 -1.10 -1.57 8.42
N ALA A 11 -1.18 -1.96 9.69
CA ALA A 11 -0.06 -2.52 10.44
C ALA A 11 -0.38 -3.93 10.96
N GLY A 12 0.66 -4.71 11.26
CA GLY A 12 0.53 -6.08 11.76
C GLY A 12 1.78 -6.92 11.51
N PHE A 13 1.88 -8.05 12.20
CA PHE A 13 3.03 -8.98 12.12
C PHE A 13 3.29 -9.50 10.69
N LEU A 14 4.49 -10.00 10.43
CA LEU A 14 4.83 -10.68 9.17
C LEU A 14 3.91 -11.89 9.00
N GLY A 15 3.34 -12.07 7.80
CA GLY A 15 2.40 -13.15 7.52
C GLY A 15 0.95 -12.91 7.98
N ALA A 16 0.63 -11.77 8.61
CA ALA A 16 -0.74 -11.45 9.06
C ALA A 16 -1.77 -11.18 7.92
N GLY A 17 -1.40 -11.39 6.66
CA GLY A 17 -2.30 -11.20 5.51
C GLY A 17 -2.52 -9.75 5.06
N LYS A 18 -1.68 -8.79 5.50
CA LYS A 18 -1.80 -7.37 5.17
C LYS A 18 -1.91 -7.10 3.66
N THR A 19 -1.02 -7.68 2.85
CA THR A 19 -1.01 -7.51 1.38
C THR A 19 -2.29 -8.04 0.73
N THR A 20 -2.83 -9.16 1.24
CA THR A 20 -4.10 -9.72 0.77
C THR A 20 -5.26 -8.79 1.07
N LEU A 21 -5.32 -8.24 2.29
CA LEU A 21 -6.35 -7.27 2.67
C LEU A 21 -6.26 -6.00 1.84
N LEU A 22 -5.05 -5.45 1.65
CA LEU A 22 -4.83 -4.27 0.82
C LEU A 22 -5.36 -4.49 -0.60
N ASN A 23 -5.04 -5.61 -1.24
CA ASN A 23 -5.54 -5.95 -2.57
C ASN A 23 -7.07 -6.01 -2.64
N ASN A 24 -7.71 -6.62 -1.64
CA ASN A 24 -9.17 -6.69 -1.58
C ASN A 24 -9.79 -5.30 -1.40
N CYS A 25 -9.19 -4.43 -0.57
CA CYS A 25 -9.65 -3.06 -0.40
C CYS A 25 -9.49 -2.23 -1.68
N LEU A 26 -8.35 -2.32 -2.36
CA LEU A 26 -8.13 -1.60 -3.62
C LEU A 26 -9.12 -2.06 -4.71
N ALA A 27 -9.47 -3.35 -4.73
CA ALA A 27 -10.51 -3.88 -5.61
C ALA A 27 -11.94 -3.40 -5.26
N LEU A 28 -12.18 -2.88 -4.06
CA LEU A 28 -13.46 -2.26 -3.70
C LEU A 28 -13.45 -0.75 -3.92
N LEU A 29 -12.27 -0.14 -3.97
CA LEU A 29 -12.06 1.30 -4.15
C LEU A 29 -11.87 1.71 -5.62
N HIS A 30 -12.16 0.82 -6.58
CA HIS A 30 -12.12 1.17 -8.00
C HIS A 30 -12.94 2.44 -8.27
N GLY A 31 -12.34 3.39 -9.01
CA GLY A 31 -12.95 4.68 -9.31
C GLY A 31 -12.70 5.78 -8.27
N HIS A 32 -12.09 5.48 -7.13
CA HIS A 32 -11.64 6.48 -6.17
C HIS A 32 -10.17 6.86 -6.41
N GLN A 33 -9.82 8.13 -6.19
CA GLN A 33 -8.43 8.57 -6.19
C GLN A 33 -7.76 8.15 -4.88
N VAL A 34 -7.03 7.04 -4.94
CA VAL A 34 -6.30 6.47 -3.80
C VAL A 34 -4.82 6.44 -4.12
N GLY A 35 -3.97 6.76 -3.14
CA GLY A 35 -2.53 6.52 -3.21
C GLY A 35 -2.13 5.50 -2.17
N VAL A 36 -1.16 4.64 -2.50
CA VAL A 36 -0.67 3.60 -1.59
C VAL A 36 0.81 3.80 -1.34
N VAL A 37 1.19 3.82 -0.06
CA VAL A 37 2.59 3.86 0.39
C VAL A 37 2.90 2.56 1.11
N ILE A 38 3.94 1.87 0.66
CA ILE A 38 4.32 0.55 1.20
C ILE A 38 5.73 0.66 1.75
N ASN A 39 5.88 0.22 3.00
CA ASN A 39 7.19 0.03 3.60
C ASN A 39 7.63 -1.41 3.35
N GLU A 40 8.67 -1.60 2.54
CA GLU A 40 9.23 -2.93 2.27
C GLU A 40 10.61 -3.06 2.95
N PHE A 41 10.81 -4.19 3.63
CA PHE A 41 12.04 -4.50 4.36
C PHE A 41 12.81 -5.58 3.58
N GLY A 42 13.79 -5.17 2.76
CA GLY A 42 14.61 -6.09 1.94
C GLY A 42 14.93 -5.53 0.56
N THR A 43 15.95 -6.09 -0.11
CA THR A 43 16.43 -5.67 -1.45
C THR A 43 15.61 -6.24 -2.62
N VAL A 44 14.64 -7.11 -2.35
CA VAL A 44 13.78 -7.75 -3.36
C VAL A 44 12.35 -7.29 -3.11
N GLY A 45 11.82 -6.45 -4.01
CA GLY A 45 10.46 -5.92 -3.96
C GLY A 45 9.41 -6.97 -4.34
N ILE A 46 9.05 -7.83 -3.40
CA ILE A 46 8.08 -8.91 -3.60
C ILE A 46 6.66 -8.35 -3.48
N ASP A 47 6.44 -7.33 -2.66
CA ASP A 47 5.10 -6.83 -2.38
C ASP A 47 4.52 -5.97 -3.52
N ARG A 48 5.34 -5.25 -4.32
CA ARG A 48 4.87 -4.63 -5.57
C ARG A 48 4.27 -5.63 -6.53
N ALA A 49 4.97 -6.75 -6.72
CA ALA A 49 4.61 -7.75 -7.70
C ALA A 49 3.28 -8.43 -7.34
N ARG A 50 2.89 -8.36 -6.06
CA ARG A 50 1.64 -8.91 -5.53
C ARG A 50 0.47 -7.93 -5.58
N ILE A 51 0.73 -6.64 -5.72
CA ILE A 51 -0.34 -5.66 -5.93
C ILE A 51 -0.72 -5.69 -7.40
N LYS A 52 -1.99 -5.99 -7.65
CA LYS A 52 -2.51 -6.04 -9.02
C LYS A 52 -2.33 -4.66 -9.65
N GLN A 53 -1.55 -4.60 -10.74
CA GLN A 53 -1.33 -3.39 -11.53
C GLN A 53 -2.61 -2.89 -12.23
N ASP A 54 -3.67 -3.71 -12.24
CA ASP A 54 -4.93 -3.50 -12.96
C ASP A 54 -5.84 -2.44 -12.32
N ASN A 55 -5.43 -1.81 -11.22
CA ASN A 55 -6.29 -0.89 -10.47
C ASN A 55 -6.04 0.60 -10.79
N ASP A 56 -5.09 0.95 -11.68
CA ASP A 56 -4.65 2.34 -11.97
C ASP A 56 -4.25 3.17 -10.73
N VAL A 57 -4.00 2.50 -9.60
CA VAL A 57 -3.66 3.14 -8.33
C VAL A 57 -2.17 3.47 -8.31
N PRO A 58 -1.77 4.73 -8.07
CA PRO A 58 -0.37 5.07 -7.85
C PRO A 58 0.14 4.42 -6.55
N VAL A 59 1.10 3.51 -6.70
CA VAL A 59 1.81 2.84 -5.61
C VAL A 59 3.23 3.39 -5.53
N VAL A 60 3.61 3.89 -4.36
CA VAL A 60 4.98 4.33 -4.05
C VAL A 60 5.57 3.40 -2.99
N GLU A 61 6.75 2.89 -3.29
CA GLU A 61 7.52 2.04 -2.39
C GLU A 61 8.55 2.87 -1.64
N LEU A 62 8.61 2.67 -0.32
CA LEU A 62 9.67 3.19 0.51
C LEU A 62 10.68 2.07 0.73
N ASN A 63 11.83 2.21 0.10
CA ASN A 63 12.97 1.34 0.32
C ASN A 63 13.69 1.76 1.60
N ASN A 64 14.13 0.78 2.40
CA ASN A 64 14.96 0.89 3.61
C ASN A 64 14.25 1.00 4.97
N GLY A 65 12.95 0.70 5.10
CA GLY A 65 12.35 0.55 6.43
C GLY A 65 12.29 1.83 7.28
N GLN A 66 12.73 2.99 6.77
CA GLN A 66 12.83 4.24 7.54
C GLN A 66 11.52 5.02 7.46
N ILE A 67 10.50 4.48 8.14
CA ILE A 67 9.57 5.35 8.86
C ILE A 67 9.88 5.07 10.33
N PHE A 68 10.74 5.90 10.92
CA PHE A 68 10.90 5.95 12.37
C PHE A 68 9.55 6.40 12.96
N LEU A 69 8.91 5.50 13.70
CA LEU A 69 8.12 5.86 14.87
C LEU A 69 9.03 5.69 16.08
#